data_AF-A0A7W9TT61-F1
#
_entry.id   AF-A0A7W9TT61-F1
#
_cell.length_a   1.000
_cell.length_b   1.000
_cell.length_c   1.000
_cell.angle_alpha   90.00
_cell.angle_beta   90.00
_cell.angle_gamma   90.00
#
_symmetry.space_group_name_H-M   'P 1'
#
loop_
_entity.id
_entity.type
_entity.pdbx_description
1 polymer ?
#
loop_
_entity_poly.entity_id
_entity_poly.type
_entity_poly.pdbx_seq_one_letter_code
_entity_poly.pdbx_strand_id
1 'polypeptide(L)' 'MFIDQEIAHIMRVMVPSLLIDGTVPILSVEYWHRRLSNLLDSAQLSQTQFRTIDSLMTQLERLQLKARLAA' A
#
# COMPACT_ATOMS: atom_id res chain seq x y z
N MET A 1 6.68 -17.84 6.17
CA MET A 1 7.07 -17.01 5.01
C MET A 1 6.66 -15.57 5.33
N PHE A 2 7.63 -14.70 5.61
CA PHE A 2 7.37 -13.37 6.18
C PHE A 2 6.73 -12.41 5.15
N ILE A 3 7.10 -12.54 3.87
CA ILE A 3 6.63 -11.65 2.80
C ILE A 3 5.14 -11.83 2.50
N ASP A 4 4.64 -13.06 2.39
CA ASP A 4 3.21 -13.28 2.09
C ASP A 4 2.29 -12.76 3.21
N GLN A 5 2.73 -12.92 4.45
CA GLN A 5 2.01 -12.40 5.61
C GLN A 5 2.00 -10.87 5.62
N GLU A 6 3.14 -10.25 5.29
CA GLU A 6 3.22 -8.79 5.14
C GLU A 6 2.35 -8.29 3.98
N ILE A 7 2.36 -8.94 2.82
CA ILE A 7 1.48 -8.59 1.69
C ILE A 7 0.00 -8.69 2.10
N ALA A 8 -0.39 -9.81 2.73
CA ALA A 8 -1.77 -10.00 3.21
C ALA A 8 -2.18 -8.94 4.24
N HIS A 9 -1.26 -8.55 5.13
CA HIS A 9 -1.48 -7.47 6.08
C HIS A 9 -1.70 -6.12 5.37
N ILE A 10 -0.82 -5.75 4.43
CA ILE A 10 -0.93 -4.49 3.69
C ILE A 10 -2.24 -4.42 2.90
N MET A 11 -2.61 -5.50 2.19
CA MET A 11 -3.88 -5.59 1.46
C MET A 11 -5.09 -5.27 2.33
N ARG A 12 -5.04 -5.70 3.60
CA ARG A 12 -6.15 -5.52 4.54
C ARG A 12 -6.17 -4.13 5.19
N VAL A 13 -5.00 -3.54 5.45
CA VAL A 13 -4.88 -2.35 6.31
C VAL A 13 -4.68 -1.06 5.51
N MET A 14 -4.08 -1.11 4.32
CA MET A 14 -3.75 0.09 3.53
C MET A 14 -4.96 0.96 3.27
N VAL A 15 -6.00 0.41 2.62
CA VAL A 15 -7.19 1.18 2.24
C VAL A 15 -7.95 1.73 3.45
N PRO A 16 -8.28 0.93 4.49
CA PRO A 16 -8.96 1.46 5.67
C PRO A 16 -8.16 2.56 6.37
N SER A 17 -6.83 2.45 6.45
CA SER A 17 -6.00 3.45 7.13
C SER A 17 -5.97 4.82 6.44
N LEU A 18 -6.24 4.85 5.13
CA LEU A 18 -6.29 6.06 4.30
C LEU A 18 -7.69 6.69 4.27
N LEU A 19 -8.72 5.94 4.66
CA LEU A 19 -10.13 6.33 4.63
C LEU A 19 -10.68 6.75 5.99
N ILE A 20 -9.85 6.83 7.05
CA ILE A 20 -10.32 7.25 8.38
C ILE A 20 -10.73 8.72 8.31
N ASP A 21 -12.00 8.93 7.99
CA ASP A 21 -12.70 10.22 7.94
C ASP A 21 -12.71 10.85 9.33
N GLY A 22 -11.89 11.90 9.51
CA GLY A 22 -12.03 12.83 10.64
C GLY A 22 -10.82 12.98 11.56
N THR A 23 -9.78 12.16 11.42
CA THR A 23 -8.48 12.40 12.07
C THR A 23 -7.37 12.17 11.05
N VAL A 24 -6.27 12.91 11.18
CA VAL A 24 -5.07 12.77 10.33
C VAL A 24 -4.82 11.28 10.08
N PRO A 25 -4.73 10.82 8.81
CA PRO A 25 -4.50 9.42 8.52
C PRO A 25 -3.34 8.93 9.38
N ILE A 26 -3.58 7.90 10.20
CA ILE A 26 -2.57 7.36 11.10
C ILE A 26 -1.33 6.96 10.29
N LEU A 27 -1.56 6.53 9.03
CA LEU A 27 -0.54 6.21 8.05
C LEU A 27 -0.80 7.03 6.78
N SER A 28 0.19 7.83 6.36
CA SER A 28 0.12 8.65 5.15
C SER A 28 0.32 7.83 3.87
N VAL A 29 -0.02 8.40 2.72
CA VAL A 29 0.31 7.83 1.41
C VAL A 29 1.81 7.61 1.26
N GLU A 30 2.64 8.55 1.74
CA GLU A 30 4.10 8.45 1.69
C GLU A 30 4.62 7.25 2.50
N TYR A 31 4.02 6.98 3.67
CA TYR A 31 4.36 5.81 4.47
C TYR A 31 4.13 4.52 3.68
N TRP A 32 2.94 4.37 3.06
CA TRP A 32 2.60 3.18 2.30
C TRP A 32 3.45 3.01 1.05
N HIS A 33 3.73 4.11 0.34
CA HIS A 33 4.62 4.10 -0.81
C HIS A 33 6.00 3.55 -0.42
N ARG A 34 6.62 4.12 0.62
CA ARG A 34 7.93 3.65 1.12
C ARG A 34 7.89 2.17 1.53
N ARG A 35 6.82 1.73 2.21
CA ARG A 35 6.69 0.33 2.65
C ARG A 35 6.58 -0.64 1.46
N LEU A 36 5.83 -0.28 0.42
CA LEU A 36 5.70 -1.07 -0.80
C LEU A 36 7.00 -1.09 -1.61
N SER A 37 7.70 0.05 -1.74
CA SER A 37 9.02 0.11 -2.39
C SER A 37 10.04 -0.80 -1.70
N ASN A 38 10.10 -0.78 -0.36
CA ASN A 38 10.98 -1.67 0.39
C ASN A 38 10.65 -3.17 0.17
N LEU A 39 9.39 -3.51 -0.07
CA LEU A 39 9.01 -4.89 -0.40
C LEU A 39 9.47 -5.27 -1.82
N LEU A 40 9.39 -4.35 -2.78
CA LEU A 40 9.90 -4.55 -4.14
C LEU A 40 11.42 -4.75 -4.18
N ASP A 41 12.16 -4.04 -3.34
CA ASP A 41 13.61 -4.15 -3.23
C ASP A 41 14.08 -5.49 -2.60
N SER A 42 13.15 -6.34 -2.17
CA SER A 42 13.47 -7.67 -1.65
C SER A 42 13.94 -8.62 -2.76
N ALA A 43 15.14 -9.18 -2.58
CA ALA A 43 15.83 -9.97 -3.60
C ALA A 43 15.14 -11.31 -3.99
N GLN A 44 14.08 -11.75 -3.31
CA GLN A 44 13.47 -13.08 -3.49
C GLN A 44 11.96 -13.05 -3.76
N LEU A 45 11.46 -12.01 -4.42
CA LEU A 45 10.05 -11.98 -4.81
C LEU A 45 9.76 -12.99 -5.91
N SER A 46 8.75 -13.84 -5.68
CA SER A 46 8.10 -14.58 -6.75
C SER A 46 7.35 -13.62 -7.68
N GLN A 47 7.09 -14.07 -8.91
CA GLN A 47 6.32 -13.31 -9.89
C GLN A 47 4.93 -12.89 -9.38
N THR A 48 4.28 -13.76 -8.59
CA THR A 48 2.98 -13.49 -7.98
C THR A 48 3.08 -12.39 -6.94
N GLN A 49 4.07 -12.44 -6.05
CA GLN A 49 4.28 -11.42 -5.02
C GLN A 49 4.58 -10.06 -5.65
N PHE A 50 5.45 -10.01 -6.65
CA PHE A 50 5.75 -8.78 -7.39
C PHE A 50 4.48 -8.16 -7.98
N ARG A 51 3.65 -8.94 -8.69
CA ARG A 51 2.39 -8.44 -9.27
C ARG A 51 1.40 -7.96 -8.21
N THR A 52 1.36 -8.61 -7.05
CA THR A 52 0.49 -8.17 -5.95
C THR A 52 0.96 -6.83 -5.38
N ILE A 53 2.25 -6.66 -5.16
CA ILE A 53 2.83 -5.40 -4.66
C ILE A 53 2.63 -4.26 -5.68
N ASP A 54 2.84 -4.54 -6.97
CA ASP A 54 2.60 -3.59 -8.07
C ASP A 54 1.14 -3.12 -8.15
N SER A 55 0.20 -4.06 -8.02
CA SER A 55 -1.24 -3.74 -7.95
C SER A 55 -1.58 -2.86 -6.74
N LEU A 56 -0.95 -3.11 -5.59
CA LEU A 56 -1.11 -2.29 -4.38
C LEU A 56 -0.57 -0.86 -4.58
N MET A 57 0.58 -0.70 -5.24
CA MET A 57 1.11 0.64 -5.57
C MET A 57 0.15 1.39 -6.49
N THR A 58 -0.35 0.75 -7.54
CA THR A 58 -1.32 1.38 -8.45
C THR A 58 -2.62 1.75 -7.70
N GLN A 59 -3.05 0.93 -6.74
CA GLN A 59 -4.21 1.24 -5.90
C GLN A 59 -3.97 2.45 -5.00
N LEU A 60 -2.79 2.56 -4.40
CA LEU A 60 -2.39 3.68 -3.56
C LEU A 60 -2.43 5.00 -4.34
N GLU A 61 -1.86 5.04 -5.54
CA GLU A 61 -1.88 6.21 -6.44
C GLU A 61 -3.31 6.63 -6.79
N ARG A 62 -4.17 5.66 -7.14
CA ARG A 62 -5.59 5.95 -7.42
C ARG A 62 -6.32 6.54 -6.22
N LEU A 63 -6.04 6.06 -5.01
CA LEU A 63 -6.64 6.60 -3.79
C LEU A 63 -6.15 8.02 -3.52
N GLN A 64 -4.85 8.28 -3.67
CA GLN A 64 -4.28 9.62 -3.53
C GLN A 64 -4.91 10.61 -4.53
N LEU A 65 -5.07 10.20 -5.79
CA LEU A 65 -5.71 11.02 -6.81
C LEU A 65 -7.17 11.33 -6.46
N LYS A 66 -7.93 10.32 -6.02
CA LYS A 66 -9.33 10.51 -5.59
C LYS A 66 -9.43 11.47 -4.40
N ALA A 67 -8.56 11.32 -3.40
CA ALA A 67 -8.52 12.22 -2.25
C ALA A 67 -8.21 13.67 -2.67
N ARG A 68 -7.28 13.87 -3.61
CA ARG A 68 -6.94 15.19 -4.14
C ARG A 68 -8.07 15.83 -4.95
N LEU A 69 -8.88 15.03 -5.67
CA LEU A 69 -10.03 15.52 -6.43
C LEU A 69 -11.23 15.85 -5.53
N ALA A 70 -11.29 15.27 -4.33
CA ALA A 70 -12.36 15.49 -3.37
C ALA A 70 -12.09 16.66 -2.39
N ALA A 71 -10.87 17.20 -2.38
CA ALA A 71 -10.44 18.35 -1.59
C ALA A 71 -10.48 19.64 -2.40
#